data_AF-A0A3B9GJI5-F1
#
_entry.id   AF-A0A3B9GJI5-F1
#
_cell.length_a   1.000
_cell.length_b   1.000
_cell.length_c   1.000
_cell.angle_alpha   90.00
_cell.angle_beta   90.00
_cell.angle_gamma   90.00
#
_symmetry.space_group_name_H-M   'P 1'
#
loop_
_entity.id
_entity.type
_entity.pdbx_description
1 polymer ?
#
loop_
_entity_poly.entity_id
_entity_poly.type
_entity_poly.pdbx_seq_one_letter_code
_entity_poly.pdbx_strand_id
1 'polypeptide(L)'
;MAPAGKNSIHDRYKFRMFIFEGAASAPCAVINLETDLLGLWKLSAQVADERFVLASFDQAPDYDAFRSLAIAALDGLPALKPPLPKKKHGAQASTPPA
;
A
#
# COMPACT_ATOMS: atom_id res chain seq x y z
N MET A 1 -19.98 -26.68 -22.71
CA MET A 1 -18.52 -26.71 -22.50
C MET A 1 -17.98 -25.38 -23.02
N ALA A 2 -17.87 -24.37 -22.15
CA ALA A 2 -17.40 -23.04 -22.55
C ALA A 2 -15.88 -23.08 -22.80
N PRO A 3 -15.35 -22.36 -23.81
CA PRO A 3 -13.93 -22.39 -24.09
C PRO A 3 -13.18 -21.74 -22.92
N ALA A 4 -12.11 -22.38 -22.48
CA ALA A 4 -11.16 -21.84 -21.52
C ALA A 4 -10.76 -20.43 -22.00
N GLY A 5 -11.18 -19.41 -21.26
CA GLY A 5 -10.81 -18.04 -21.54
C GLY A 5 -9.29 -17.96 -21.67
N LYS A 6 -8.81 -17.31 -22.73
CA LYS A 6 -7.40 -16.95 -22.89
C LYS A 6 -7.03 -16.13 -21.66
N ASN A 7 -6.47 -16.77 -20.63
CA ASN A 7 -5.81 -16.08 -19.55
C ASN A 7 -4.65 -15.35 -20.21
N SER A 8 -4.82 -14.06 -20.42
CA SER A 8 -3.74 -13.21 -20.89
C SER A 8 -2.65 -13.37 -19.83
N ILE A 9 -1.51 -13.92 -20.24
CA ILE A 9 -0.29 -14.03 -19.40
C ILE A 9 0.22 -12.61 -19.02
N HIS A 10 -0.47 -11.56 -19.47
CA HIS A 10 -0.08 -10.16 -19.39
C HIS A 10 -0.86 -9.36 -18.33
N ASP A 11 -1.94 -9.90 -17.75
CA ASP A 11 -2.71 -9.19 -16.71
C ASP A 11 -2.04 -9.35 -15.34
N ARG A 12 -0.91 -8.67 -15.16
CA ARG A 12 -0.14 -8.65 -13.90
C ARG A 12 -0.96 -8.13 -12.74
N TYR A 13 -1.90 -7.23 -12.97
CA TYR A 13 -2.74 -6.62 -11.93
C TYR A 13 -4.21 -6.93 -12.19
N LYS A 14 -4.89 -7.49 -11.18
CA LYS A 14 -6.34 -7.70 -11.24
C LYS A 14 -7.10 -6.56 -10.59
N PHE A 15 -6.73 -6.19 -9.36
CA PHE A 15 -7.35 -5.09 -8.63
C PHE A 15 -6.30 -4.17 -8.02
N ARG A 16 -6.61 -2.88 -7.95
CA ARG A 16 -5.76 -1.85 -7.35
C ARG A 16 -6.63 -0.89 -6.54
N MET A 17 -6.21 -0.59 -5.31
CA MET A 17 -6.82 0.41 -4.44
C MET A 17 -5.82 1.54 -4.24
N PHE A 18 -6.23 2.75 -4.57
CA PHE A 18 -5.45 3.96 -4.35
C PHE A 18 -5.91 4.64 -3.06
N ILE A 19 -4.97 4.95 -2.19
CA ILE A 19 -5.24 5.62 -0.92
C ILE A 19 -4.72 7.05 -1.03
N PHE A 20 -5.62 8.00 -0.74
CA PHE A 20 -5.33 9.42 -0.74
C PHE A 20 -5.49 9.97 0.67
N GLU A 21 -4.60 10.88 1.04
CA GLU A 21 -4.71 11.64 2.29
C GLU A 21 -5.25 13.04 1.98
N GLY A 22 -6.39 13.40 2.58
CA GLY A 22 -7.02 14.71 2.40
C GLY A 22 -7.31 15.04 0.93
N ALA A 23 -6.86 16.22 0.49
CA ALA A 23 -7.05 16.72 -0.88
C ALA A 23 -5.79 16.52 -1.77
N ALA A 24 -4.94 15.54 -1.45
CA ALA A 24 -3.74 15.27 -2.24
C ALA A 24 -4.07 14.88 -3.69
N SER A 25 -3.28 15.38 -4.64
CA SER A 25 -3.42 15.09 -6.08
C SER A 25 -2.81 13.75 -6.48
N ALA A 26 -2.09 13.08 -5.58
CA ALA A 26 -1.43 11.80 -5.80
C ALA A 26 -1.68 10.86 -4.62
N PRO A 27 -1.75 9.53 -4.85
CA PRO A 27 -1.97 8.57 -3.78
C PRO A 27 -0.75 8.47 -2.87
N CYS A 28 -0.97 8.41 -1.55
CA CYS A 28 0.09 8.18 -0.56
C CYS A 28 0.44 6.69 -0.41
N ALA A 29 -0.49 5.80 -0.76
CA ALA A 29 -0.27 4.36 -0.82
C ALA A 29 -1.12 3.70 -1.90
N VAL A 30 -0.68 2.53 -2.36
CA VAL A 30 -1.41 1.69 -3.32
C VAL A 30 -1.41 0.25 -2.84
N ILE A 31 -2.58 -0.37 -2.73
CA ILE A 31 -2.70 -1.81 -2.48
C ILE A 31 -3.07 -2.50 -3.78
N ASN A 32 -2.30 -3.52 -4.15
CA ASN A 32 -2.41 -4.23 -5.42
C ASN A 32 -2.69 -5.71 -5.16
N LEU A 33 -3.63 -6.26 -5.92
CA LEU A 33 -3.72 -7.69 -6.16
C LEU A 33 -3.08 -8.00 -7.51
N GLU A 34 -1.96 -8.70 -7.47
CA GLU A 34 -1.13 -8.95 -8.65
C GLU A 34 -0.65 -10.39 -8.73
N THR A 35 -0.27 -10.84 -9.93
CA THR A 35 0.42 -12.12 -10.13
C THR A 35 1.93 -11.91 -10.15
N ASP A 36 2.69 -12.88 -9.66
CA ASP A 36 4.12 -12.96 -9.92
C ASP A 36 4.43 -13.75 -11.22
N LEU A 37 5.73 -13.87 -11.53
CA LEU A 37 6.22 -14.59 -12.72
C LEU A 37 5.90 -16.09 -12.71
N LEU A 38 5.58 -16.65 -11.54
CA LEU A 38 5.21 -18.06 -11.36
C LEU A 38 3.69 -18.25 -11.37
N GLY A 39 2.92 -17.17 -11.53
CA GLY A 39 1.46 -17.20 -11.55
C GLY A 39 0.81 -17.24 -10.16
N LEU A 40 1.59 -17.06 -9.07
CA LEU A 40 1.03 -16.94 -7.73
C LEU A 40 0.46 -15.54 -7.52
N TRP A 41 -0.70 -15.46 -6.86
CA TRP A 41 -1.36 -14.20 -6.56
C TRP A 41 -0.82 -13.61 -5.26
N LYS A 42 -0.58 -12.30 -5.25
CA LYS A 42 -0.04 -11.57 -4.10
C LYS A 42 -0.86 -10.33 -3.84
N LEU A 43 -1.15 -10.10 -2.56
CA LEU A 43 -1.56 -8.80 -2.06
C LEU A 43 -0.29 -8.04 -1.70
N SER A 44 -0.08 -6.87 -2.30
CA SER A 44 1.08 -6.03 -2.02
C SER A 44 0.68 -4.60 -1.75
N ALA A 45 1.43 -3.93 -0.87
CA ALA A 45 1.32 -2.49 -0.65
C ALA A 45 2.56 -1.79 -1.22
N GLN A 46 2.32 -0.68 -1.90
CA GLN A 46 3.36 0.27 -2.30
C GLN A 46 3.14 1.55 -1.50
N VAL A 47 4.16 2.00 -0.79
CA VAL A 47 4.10 3.17 0.09
C VAL A 47 5.39 3.96 -0.11
N ALA A 48 5.28 5.20 -0.59
CA ALA A 48 6.43 5.94 -1.13
C ALA A 48 7.22 5.07 -2.15
N ASP A 49 8.52 4.85 -1.92
CA ASP A 49 9.40 4.05 -2.78
C ASP A 49 9.50 2.57 -2.34
N GLU A 50 8.83 2.21 -1.23
CA GLU A 50 8.89 0.87 -0.68
C GLU A 50 7.70 0.01 -1.10
N ARG A 51 7.95 -1.29 -1.21
CA ARG A 51 6.95 -2.29 -1.59
C ARG A 51 6.99 -3.49 -0.67
N PHE A 52 5.82 -3.89 -0.19
CA PHE A 52 5.62 -4.94 0.78
C PHE A 52 4.68 -6.00 0.23
N VAL A 53 5.00 -7.27 0.42
CA VAL A 53 4.06 -8.37 0.19
C VAL A 53 3.33 -8.62 1.50
N LEU A 54 2.01 -8.50 1.47
CA LEU A 54 1.14 -8.61 2.64
C LEU A 54 0.58 -10.04 2.78
N ALA A 55 0.27 -10.68 1.65
CA ALA A 55 -0.25 -12.05 1.59
C ALA A 55 -0.03 -12.68 0.22
N SER A 56 -0.06 -14.01 0.16
CA SER A 56 0.04 -14.80 -1.07
C SER A 56 -1.13 -15.80 -1.16
N PHE A 57 -1.56 -16.11 -2.37
CA PHE A 57 -2.69 -16.99 -2.66
C PHE A 57 -2.41 -17.85 -3.89
N ASP A 58 -2.92 -19.08 -3.87
CA ASP A 58 -2.87 -19.98 -5.03
C ASP A 58 -3.86 -19.55 -6.13
N GLN A 59 -4.98 -18.94 -5.72
CA GLN A 59 -6.01 -18.39 -6.62
C GLN A 59 -6.29 -16.93 -6.32
N ALA A 60 -6.65 -16.17 -7.35
CA ALA A 60 -7.01 -14.77 -7.20
C ALA A 60 -8.24 -14.62 -6.29
N PRO A 61 -8.15 -13.86 -5.18
CA PRO A 61 -9.35 -13.40 -4.47
C PRO A 61 -10.31 -12.68 -5.43
N ASP A 62 -11.59 -12.76 -5.13
CA ASP A 62 -12.59 -11.92 -5.77
C ASP A 62 -12.50 -10.47 -5.25
N TYR A 63 -13.37 -9.60 -5.78
CA TYR A 63 -13.32 -8.18 -5.47
C TYR A 63 -13.68 -7.88 -4.00
N ASP A 64 -14.66 -8.57 -3.43
CA ASP A 64 -15.12 -8.31 -2.06
C ASP A 64 -14.10 -8.79 -1.02
N ALA A 65 -13.49 -9.96 -1.28
CA ALA A 65 -12.36 -10.45 -0.50
C ALA A 65 -11.16 -9.50 -0.61
N PHE A 66 -10.81 -9.06 -1.84
CA PHE A 66 -9.75 -8.08 -2.06
C PHE A 66 -10.02 -6.78 -1.29
N ARG A 67 -11.22 -6.21 -1.40
CA ARG A 67 -11.59 -4.96 -0.73
C ARG A 67 -11.44 -5.08 0.78
N SER A 68 -11.92 -6.18 1.35
CA SER A 68 -11.84 -6.44 2.80
C SER A 68 -10.39 -6.55 3.27
N LEU A 69 -9.57 -7.31 2.54
CA LEU A 69 -8.14 -7.45 2.82
C LEU A 69 -7.38 -6.13 2.66
N ALA A 70 -7.69 -5.36 1.62
CA ALA A 70 -7.05 -4.07 1.37
C ALA A 70 -7.36 -3.06 2.47
N ILE A 71 -8.62 -2.99 2.93
CA ILE A 71 -8.99 -2.12 4.06
C ILE A 71 -8.26 -2.55 5.34
N ALA A 72 -8.28 -3.84 5.67
CA ALA A 72 -7.61 -4.36 6.86
C ALA A 72 -6.08 -4.12 6.84
N ALA A 73 -5.48 -4.13 5.65
CA ALA A 73 -4.05 -3.86 5.50
C ALA A 73 -3.67 -2.41 5.83
N LEU A 74 -4.60 -1.44 5.71
CA LEU A 74 -4.30 -0.02 5.98
C LEU A 74 -3.85 0.22 7.42
N ASP A 75 -4.43 -0.50 8.38
CA ASP A 75 -4.09 -0.37 9.80
C ASP A 75 -2.62 -0.76 10.09
N GLY A 76 -2.04 -1.60 9.23
CA GLY A 76 -0.67 -2.10 9.36
C GLY A 76 0.38 -1.31 8.58
N LEU A 77 0.00 -0.33 7.74
CA LEU A 77 0.96 0.35 6.87
C LEU A 77 1.81 1.36 7.65
N PRO A 78 3.16 1.28 7.57
CA PRO A 78 4.05 2.09 8.38
C PRO A 78 3.98 3.59 8.06
N ALA A 79 3.68 3.99 6.82
CA ALA A 79 3.71 5.39 6.39
C ALA A 79 2.36 6.13 6.38
N LEU A 80 1.26 5.48 6.81
CA LEU A 80 0.00 6.20 7.08
C LEU A 80 -0.02 6.84 8.48
N LYS A 81 1.02 6.65 9.28
CA LYS A 81 1.18 7.35 10.55
C LYS A 81 1.80 8.72 10.27
N PRO A 82 1.16 9.83 10.67
CA PRO A 82 1.75 11.15 10.50
C PRO A 82 3.12 11.19 11.22
N PRO A 83 4.12 11.87 10.66
CA PRO A 83 5.41 12.01 11.31
C PRO A 83 5.19 12.66 12.68
N LEU A 84 5.63 11.98 13.74
CA LEU A 84 5.62 12.52 15.10
C LEU A 84 6.25 13.93 15.08
N PRO A 85 5.63 14.93 15.72
CA PRO A 85 6.17 16.27 15.72
C PRO A 85 7.57 16.25 16.34
N LYS A 86 8.57 16.68 15.56
CA LYS A 86 9.94 16.88 16.05
C LYS A 86 9.85 17.87 17.22
N LYS A 87 10.13 17.42 18.44
CA LYS A 87 10.37 18.31 19.59
C LYS A 87 11.46 19.30 19.15
N LYS A 88 11.08 20.56 18.90
CA LYS A 88 12.05 21.66 18.86
C LYS A 88 12.67 21.73 20.24
N HIS A 89 13.91 21.26 20.39
CA HIS A 89 14.72 21.66 21.53
C HIS A 89 14.84 23.18 21.43
N GLY A 90 14.18 23.85 22.37
CA GLY A 90 14.08 25.30 22.42
C GLY A 90 15.47 25.93 22.41
N ALA A 91 15.56 27.03 21.67
CA ALA A 91 16.66 27.98 21.75
C ALA A 91 16.91 28.34 23.22
N GLN A 92 18.09 28.01 23.73
CA GLN A 92 18.54 28.53 25.01
C GLN A 92 18.97 29.98 24.78
N ALA A 93 18.21 30.88 25.41
CA ALA A 93 18.42 32.31 25.38
C ALA A 93 19.82 32.67 25.90
N SER A 94 20.49 33.54 25.14
CA SER A 94 21.66 34.30 25.54
C SER A 94 21.32 35.27 26.68
N THR A 95 22.08 35.22 27.78
CA THR A 95 22.27 36.35 28.70
C THR A 95 23.72 36.37 29.18
N PRO A 96 24.45 37.50 29.06
CA PRO A 96 25.80 37.64 29.59
C PRO A 96 25.77 38.12 31.05
N PRO A 97 26.82 37.87 31.86
CA PRO A 97 27.09 38.70 33.02
C PRO A 97 28.38 39.52 32.88
N ALA A 98 28.37 40.58 33.69
CA ALA A 98 29.21 41.78 33.75
C ALA A 98 30.71 41.56 34.00
#